data_AF-A0A820R2C4-F1
#
_entry.id   AF-A0A820R2C4-F1
#
_cell.length_a   1.000
_cell.length_b   1.000
_cell.length_c   1.000
_cell.angle_alpha   90.00
_cell.angle_beta   90.00
_cell.angle_gamma   90.00
#
_symmetry.space_group_name_H-M   'P 1'
#
loop_
_entity.id
_entity.type
_entity.pdbx_description
1 polymer ?
#
loop_
_entity_poly.entity_id
_entity_poly.type
_entity_poly.pdbx_seq_one_letter_code
_entity_poly.pdbx_strand_id
1 'polypeptide(L)'
;MDCMTSDFHGVKIDHACYKLHSRRYLPLTGQLHIRRLDLDFKQWRLHLLVEFLSAMPSLITLTIKGFCCCNNIYFWLYADRWEQMLQNLKALQHVTIEIYLALPIRLRQGCVKSFNESVAENFETCKRINLVAGPRTKKPGVGCVQISASLNMG
;
A
#
# COMPACT_ATOMS: atom_id res chain seq x y z
N MET A 1 17.18 -0.47 -16.86
CA MET A 1 16.55 0.87 -16.87
C MET A 1 16.87 1.50 -15.54
N ASP A 2 17.94 2.28 -15.53
CA ASP A 2 18.38 3.08 -14.39
C ASP A 2 17.86 4.52 -14.49
N CYS A 3 17.83 5.16 -13.32
CA CYS A 3 17.68 6.60 -13.04
C CYS A 3 16.28 7.21 -13.10
N MET A 4 15.78 7.61 -11.93
CA MET A 4 15.75 9.04 -11.56
C MET A 4 16.08 9.20 -10.07
N THR A 5 17.14 9.94 -9.78
CA THR A 5 17.21 10.81 -8.59
C THR A 5 16.60 12.13 -9.02
N SER A 6 15.43 12.48 -8.53
CA SER A 6 14.84 13.78 -8.83
C SER A 6 14.26 14.37 -7.56
N ASP A 7 14.88 15.45 -7.12
CA ASP A 7 14.30 16.40 -6.17
C ASP A 7 13.07 17.02 -6.85
N PHE A 8 11.88 16.61 -6.41
CA PHE A 8 10.64 17.01 -7.03
C PHE A 8 10.17 18.36 -6.50
N HIS A 9 10.63 19.45 -7.10
CA HIS A 9 9.94 20.73 -6.98
C HIS A 9 9.16 21.04 -8.26
N GLY A 10 7.83 21.04 -8.19
CA GLY A 10 6.96 21.64 -9.21
C GLY A 10 6.53 20.78 -10.41
N VAL A 11 6.73 19.45 -10.40
CA VAL A 11 6.36 18.60 -11.53
C VAL A 11 4.93 18.06 -11.40
N LYS A 12 4.05 18.36 -12.38
CA LYS A 12 2.75 17.71 -12.56
C LYS A 12 2.91 16.45 -13.40
N ILE A 13 3.03 15.30 -12.75
CA ILE A 13 3.03 13.98 -13.41
C ILE A 13 1.73 13.28 -13.02
N ASP A 14 0.85 12.99 -13.97
CA ASP A 14 -0.39 12.27 -13.67
C ASP A 14 -0.14 10.80 -13.26
N HIS A 15 0.89 10.16 -13.83
CA HIS A 15 1.27 8.77 -13.51
C HIS A 15 2.78 8.61 -13.40
N ALA A 16 3.25 8.16 -12.23
CA ALA A 16 4.65 7.81 -11.99
C ALA A 16 4.81 6.32 -11.67
N CYS A 17 5.90 5.72 -12.15
CA CYS A 17 6.28 4.34 -11.86
C CYS A 17 7.74 4.29 -11.38
N TYR A 18 7.96 3.78 -10.18
CA TYR A 18 9.30 3.65 -9.60
C TYR A 18 9.63 2.20 -9.32
N LYS A 19 10.80 1.78 -9.81
CA LYS A 19 11.42 0.50 -9.46
C LYS A 19 12.65 0.77 -8.61
N LEU A 20 12.58 0.48 -7.32
CA LEU A 20 13.64 0.83 -6.38
C LEU A 20 14.27 -0.43 -5.78
N HIS A 21 15.53 -0.63 -6.16
CA HIS A 21 16.36 -1.72 -5.67
C HIS A 21 16.83 -1.42 -4.23
N SER A 22 15.97 -1.76 -3.25
CA SER A 22 16.19 -1.73 -1.79
C SER A 22 16.40 -0.35 -1.12
N ARG A 23 15.71 -0.16 0.02
CA ARG A 23 15.85 0.91 1.04
C ARG A 23 16.07 2.35 0.56
N ARG A 24 15.78 2.69 -0.69
CA ARG A 24 15.80 4.08 -1.13
C ARG A 24 14.57 4.78 -0.56
N TYR A 25 14.83 5.69 0.36
CA TYR A 25 13.89 6.73 0.75
C TYR A 25 13.53 7.50 -0.52
N LEU A 26 12.24 7.57 -0.85
CA LEU A 26 11.79 8.55 -1.83
C LEU A 26 11.70 9.86 -1.04
N PRO A 27 12.60 10.85 -1.25
CA PRO A 27 12.45 12.14 -0.59
C PRO A 27 11.16 12.77 -1.08
N LEU A 28 10.14 12.75 -0.21
CA LEU A 28 8.86 13.42 -0.44
C LEU A 28 9.03 14.89 -0.08
N THR A 29 9.87 15.60 -0.83
CA THR A 29 10.06 17.05 -0.66
C THR A 29 9.02 17.78 -1.51
N GLY A 30 8.04 18.41 -0.85
CA GLY A 30 6.98 19.17 -1.52
C GLY A 30 5.73 18.35 -1.86
N GLN A 31 4.61 19.05 -2.14
CA GLN A 31 3.38 18.41 -2.57
C GLN A 31 3.53 17.92 -4.01
N LEU A 32 3.44 16.61 -4.21
CA LEU A 32 3.46 15.99 -5.52
C LEU A 32 2.04 15.89 -6.07
N HIS A 33 1.80 16.49 -7.24
CA HIS A 33 0.53 16.35 -7.96
C HIS A 33 0.47 15.05 -8.78
N ILE A 34 0.73 13.93 -8.12
CA ILE A 34 0.68 12.60 -8.73
C ILE A 34 -0.68 11.98 -8.47
N ARG A 35 -1.39 11.55 -9.54
CA ARG A 35 -2.70 10.91 -9.43
C ARG A 35 -2.60 9.39 -9.40
N ARG A 36 -1.58 8.82 -10.06
CA ARG A 36 -1.30 7.38 -10.06
C ARG A 36 0.16 7.12 -9.74
N LEU A 37 0.41 6.22 -8.80
CA LEU A 37 1.75 5.86 -8.39
C LEU A 37 1.90 4.34 -8.34
N ASP A 38 2.81 3.80 -9.14
CA ASP A 38 3.19 2.38 -9.10
C ASP A 38 4.59 2.25 -8.49
N LEU A 39 4.69 1.48 -7.42
CA LEU A 39 5.90 1.31 -6.63
C LEU A 39 6.32 -0.16 -6.66
N ASP A 40 7.58 -0.45 -6.98
CA ASP A 40 8.16 -1.80 -6.92
C ASP A 40 9.35 -1.80 -5.95
N PHE A 41 9.11 -2.27 -4.71
CA PHE A 41 10.07 -2.26 -3.61
C PHE A 41 10.29 -3.65 -3.01
N LYS A 42 11.54 -3.95 -2.66
CA LYS A 42 11.86 -5.21 -1.94
C LYS A 42 11.44 -5.20 -0.46
N GLN A 43 11.19 -4.05 0.16
CA GLN A 43 10.82 -3.94 1.57
C GLN A 43 9.97 -2.69 1.82
N TRP A 44 8.64 -2.86 2.00
CA TRP A 44 7.72 -1.76 2.36
C TRP A 44 7.17 -1.96 3.78
N ARG A 45 7.02 -0.87 4.53
CA ARG A 45 6.48 -0.88 5.91
C ARG A 45 5.18 -0.10 5.97
N LEU A 46 4.24 -0.57 6.78
CA LEU A 46 2.92 0.06 6.90
C LEU A 46 3.00 1.53 7.35
N HIS A 47 3.86 1.89 8.30
CA HIS A 47 3.96 3.28 8.76
C HIS A 47 4.39 4.27 7.66
N LEU A 48 5.17 3.81 6.66
CA LEU A 48 5.57 4.67 5.54
C LEU A 48 4.38 5.03 4.64
N LEU A 49 3.31 4.23 4.66
CA LEU A 49 2.11 4.51 3.88
C LEU A 49 1.45 5.83 4.31
N VAL A 50 1.44 6.14 5.61
CA VAL A 50 0.89 7.41 6.13
C VAL A 50 1.64 8.60 5.59
N GLU A 51 2.97 8.56 5.66
CA GLU A 51 3.84 9.64 5.18
C GLU A 51 3.64 9.85 3.68
N PHE A 52 3.56 8.76 2.90
CA PHE A 52 3.33 8.80 1.46
C PHE A 52 1.99 9.44 1.09
N LEU A 53 0.92 8.97 1.71
CA LEU A 53 -0.42 9.47 1.47
C LEU A 53 -0.53 10.95 1.87
N SER A 54 0.10 11.34 2.97
CA SER A 54 0.10 12.74 3.44
C SER A 54 0.86 13.68 2.49
N ALA A 55 1.89 13.19 1.81
CA ALA A 55 2.67 13.98 0.86
C ALA A 55 2.02 14.14 -0.53
N MET A 56 1.01 13.31 -0.84
CA MET A 56 0.39 13.22 -2.17
C MET A 56 -1.12 13.45 -2.10
N PRO A 57 -1.58 14.68 -1.82
CA PRO A 57 -3.01 14.97 -1.62
C PRO A 57 -3.87 14.77 -2.89
N SER A 58 -3.27 14.72 -4.08
CA SER A 58 -3.96 14.49 -5.36
C SER A 58 -3.96 13.03 -5.82
N LEU A 59 -3.43 12.10 -5.00
CA LEU A 59 -3.33 10.70 -5.35
C LEU A 59 -4.73 10.06 -5.46
N ILE A 60 -4.93 9.23 -6.48
CA ILE A 60 -6.16 8.47 -6.73
C ILE A 60 -5.87 6.98 -6.72
N THR A 61 -4.68 6.57 -7.17
CA THR A 61 -4.30 5.16 -7.22
C THR A 61 -2.88 4.98 -6.75
N LEU A 62 -2.70 4.11 -5.76
CA LEU A 62 -1.42 3.66 -5.26
C LEU A 62 -1.30 2.15 -5.42
N THR A 63 -0.32 1.73 -6.21
CA THR A 63 0.01 0.32 -6.35
C THR A 63 1.38 0.05 -5.75
N ILE A 64 1.46 -0.83 -4.76
CA ILE A 64 2.71 -1.28 -4.15
C ILE A 64 2.92 -2.74 -4.49
N LYS A 65 3.90 -3.01 -5.34
CA LYS A 65 4.44 -4.34 -5.61
C LYS A 65 5.62 -4.54 -4.68
N GLY A 66 5.50 -5.49 -3.77
CA GLY A 66 6.61 -5.78 -2.87
C GLY A 66 6.81 -7.24 -2.58
N PHE A 67 8.05 -7.69 -2.70
CA PHE A 67 8.46 -9.00 -2.19
C PHE A 67 9.05 -8.82 -0.80
N CYS A 68 8.20 -8.78 0.23
CA CYS A 68 8.68 -8.69 1.61
C CYS A 68 9.28 -10.04 2.02
N CYS A 69 10.58 -10.23 1.81
CA CYS A 69 11.34 -11.44 2.17
C CYS A 69 11.61 -11.56 3.69
N CYS A 70 10.97 -10.76 4.52
CA CYS A 70 11.25 -10.62 5.95
C CYS A 70 9.94 -10.71 6.76
N ASN A 71 10.02 -11.00 8.05
CA ASN A 71 8.92 -11.09 9.04
C ASN A 71 7.90 -9.94 9.02
N ASN A 72 8.20 -8.83 8.35
CA ASN A 72 7.33 -7.66 8.22
C ASN A 72 6.16 -7.86 7.25
N ILE A 73 6.13 -8.94 6.47
CA ILE A 73 5.01 -9.22 5.56
C ILE A 73 3.69 -9.44 6.31
N TYR A 74 3.76 -9.97 7.53
CA TYR A 74 2.59 -10.24 8.37
C TYR A 74 1.98 -8.97 8.96
N PHE A 75 2.75 -7.88 9.11
CA PHE A 75 2.20 -6.60 9.59
C PHE A 75 1.13 -6.01 8.67
N TRP A 76 1.20 -6.33 7.38
CA TRP A 76 0.18 -5.92 6.42
C TRP A 76 -1.15 -6.68 6.62
N LEU A 77 -1.12 -7.84 7.28
CA LEU A 77 -2.26 -8.71 7.59
C LEU A 77 -2.73 -8.55 9.04
N TYR A 78 -2.37 -7.44 9.68
CA TYR A 78 -2.87 -7.06 11.01
C TYR A 78 -3.81 -5.87 10.86
N ALA A 79 -5.11 -6.12 10.99
CA ALA A 79 -6.15 -5.13 10.73
C ALA A 79 -6.16 -4.00 11.79
N ASP A 80 -5.77 -4.28 13.03
CA ASP A 80 -5.59 -3.27 14.09
C ASP A 80 -4.54 -2.21 13.69
N ARG A 81 -3.49 -2.63 12.97
CA ARG A 81 -2.45 -1.72 12.48
C ARG A 81 -2.97 -0.82 11.38
N TRP A 82 -3.82 -1.34 10.50
CA TRP A 82 -4.52 -0.51 9.52
C TRP A 82 -5.44 0.50 10.21
N GLU A 83 -6.26 0.04 11.16
CA GLU A 83 -7.17 0.91 11.93
C GLU A 83 -6.41 2.09 12.58
N GLN A 84 -5.34 1.79 13.32
CA GLN A 84 -4.48 2.81 13.95
C GLN A 84 -3.86 3.77 12.93
N MET A 85 -3.38 3.22 11.81
CA MET A 85 -2.78 4.00 10.74
C MET A 85 -3.78 4.99 10.12
N LEU A 86 -5.00 4.53 9.85
CA LEU A 86 -6.05 5.29 9.19
C LEU A 86 -6.61 6.41 10.06
N GLN A 87 -6.77 6.15 11.37
CA GLN A 87 -7.18 7.18 12.33
C GLN A 87 -6.19 8.36 12.41
N ASN A 88 -4.91 8.11 12.15
CA ASN A 88 -3.86 9.14 12.18
C ASN A 88 -3.74 9.91 10.86
N LEU A 89 -4.46 9.50 9.81
CA LEU A 89 -4.29 10.04 8.47
C LEU A 89 -5.21 11.26 8.28
N LYS A 90 -4.61 12.46 8.24
CA LYS A 90 -5.36 13.72 8.48
C LYS A 90 -6.19 14.26 7.31
N ALA A 91 -6.08 13.71 6.10
CA ALA A 91 -7.02 13.89 4.99
C ALA A 91 -6.46 13.20 3.74
N LEU A 92 -7.34 12.59 2.96
CA LEU A 92 -7.07 12.13 1.60
C LEU A 92 -8.36 12.24 0.79
N GLN A 93 -8.23 12.57 -0.49
CA GLN A 93 -9.30 12.35 -1.45
C GLN A 93 -9.54 10.83 -1.66
N HIS A 94 -10.46 10.48 -2.57
CA HIS A 94 -10.71 9.09 -2.91
C HIS A 94 -9.44 8.40 -3.46
N VAL A 95 -8.86 7.45 -2.71
CA VAL A 95 -7.64 6.70 -3.11
C VAL A 95 -7.88 5.20 -3.09
N THR A 96 -7.61 4.54 -4.21
CA THR A 96 -7.50 3.08 -4.30
C THR A 96 -6.07 2.65 -4.03
N ILE A 97 -5.89 1.76 -3.05
CA ILE A 97 -4.61 1.16 -2.69
C ILE A 97 -4.62 -0.32 -3.05
N GLU A 98 -3.57 -0.78 -3.73
CA GLU A 98 -3.31 -2.20 -3.98
C GLU A 98 -1.91 -2.58 -3.51
N ILE A 99 -1.81 -3.60 -2.65
CA ILE A 99 -0.53 -4.08 -2.12
C ILE A 99 -0.39 -5.57 -2.43
N TYR A 100 0.66 -5.92 -3.16
CA TYR A 100 0.95 -7.31 -3.50
C TYR A 100 2.04 -7.86 -2.58
N LEU A 101 1.71 -8.92 -1.85
CA LEU A 101 2.56 -9.60 -0.87
C LEU A 101 2.84 -11.02 -1.32
N ALA A 102 4.06 -11.54 -1.11
CA ALA A 102 4.40 -12.93 -1.39
C ALA A 102 4.40 -13.78 -0.11
N LEU A 103 3.36 -14.59 0.12
CA LEU A 103 3.24 -15.45 1.30
C LEU A 103 3.52 -16.92 0.97
N PRO A 104 4.03 -17.72 1.94
CA PRO A 104 4.03 -19.17 1.81
C PRO A 104 2.61 -19.69 1.55
N ILE A 105 2.46 -20.56 0.54
CA ILE A 105 1.16 -21.07 0.08
C ILE A 105 0.33 -21.65 1.24
N ARG A 106 0.98 -22.39 2.14
CA ARG A 106 0.35 -23.06 3.29
C ARG A 106 -0.30 -22.09 4.29
N LEU A 107 0.24 -20.89 4.42
CA LEU A 107 -0.26 -19.88 5.38
C LEU A 107 -1.30 -18.94 4.76
N ARG A 108 -1.33 -18.85 3.42
CA ARG A 108 -2.10 -17.86 2.68
C ARG A 108 -3.59 -17.85 3.04
N GLN A 109 -4.26 -19.00 2.95
CA GLN A 109 -5.71 -19.05 3.15
C GLN A 109 -6.11 -18.72 4.58
N GLY A 110 -5.40 -19.27 5.56
CA GLY A 110 -5.64 -18.99 6.98
C GLY A 110 -5.45 -17.51 7.30
N CYS A 111 -4.31 -16.92 6.91
CA CYS A 111 -4.04 -15.50 7.19
C CYS A 111 -5.02 -14.56 6.48
N VAL A 112 -5.39 -14.83 5.22
CA VAL A 112 -6.37 -14.01 4.49
C VAL A 112 -7.76 -14.09 5.13
N LYS A 113 -8.19 -15.31 5.49
CA LYS A 113 -9.48 -15.53 6.15
C LYS A 113 -9.54 -14.79 7.48
N SER A 114 -8.57 -15.02 8.38
CA SER A 114 -8.52 -14.37 9.68
C SER A 114 -8.43 -12.85 9.59
N PHE A 115 -7.69 -12.32 8.61
CA PHE A 115 -7.63 -10.88 8.37
C PHE A 115 -8.99 -10.30 7.98
N ASN A 116 -9.66 -10.89 6.99
CA ASN A 116 -10.96 -10.40 6.51
C ASN A 116 -12.06 -10.54 7.58
N GLU A 117 -12.08 -11.65 8.33
CA GLU A 117 -12.97 -11.84 9.48
C GLU A 117 -12.74 -10.76 10.54
N SER A 118 -11.47 -10.52 10.89
CA SER A 118 -11.12 -9.50 11.86
C SER A 118 -11.53 -8.09 11.43
N VAL A 119 -11.40 -7.74 10.14
CA VAL A 119 -11.91 -6.47 9.60
C VAL A 119 -13.42 -6.39 9.73
N ALA A 120 -14.14 -7.44 9.30
CA ALA A 120 -15.59 -7.49 9.34
C ALA A 120 -16.17 -7.34 10.76
N GLU A 121 -15.52 -7.97 11.73
CA GLU A 121 -16.02 -8.04 13.11
C GLU A 121 -15.60 -6.85 13.97
N ASN A 122 -14.36 -6.36 13.83
CA ASN A 122 -13.75 -5.51 14.87
C ASN A 122 -13.35 -4.09 14.44
N PHE A 123 -13.25 -3.80 13.13
CA PHE A 123 -12.59 -2.58 12.66
C PHE A 123 -13.46 -1.75 11.72
N GLU A 124 -14.28 -0.86 12.29
CA GLU A 124 -15.23 -0.02 11.54
C GLU A 124 -14.56 0.88 10.48
N THR A 125 -13.41 1.50 10.78
CA THR A 125 -12.73 2.35 9.79
C THR A 125 -12.24 1.50 8.62
N CYS A 126 -11.64 0.35 8.91
CA CYS A 126 -11.23 -0.62 7.90
C CYS A 126 -12.40 -1.11 7.02
N LYS A 127 -13.58 -1.33 7.61
CA LYS A 127 -14.81 -1.68 6.86
C LYS A 127 -15.27 -0.58 5.93
N ARG A 128 -15.34 0.67 6.41
CA ARG A 128 -15.79 1.82 5.62
C ARG A 128 -14.97 2.02 4.34
N ILE A 129 -13.69 1.65 4.39
CA ILE A 129 -12.77 1.78 3.26
C ILE A 129 -12.67 0.49 2.44
N ASN A 130 -13.52 -0.50 2.69
CA ASN A 130 -13.52 -1.82 2.03
C ASN A 130 -12.14 -2.50 2.06
N LEU A 131 -11.45 -2.43 3.20
CA LEU A 131 -10.15 -3.09 3.36
C LEU A 131 -10.32 -4.61 3.30
N VAL A 132 -9.68 -5.25 2.32
CA VAL A 132 -9.79 -6.71 2.11
C VAL A 132 -8.46 -7.29 1.64
N ALA A 133 -8.21 -8.56 1.99
CA ALA A 133 -7.16 -9.37 1.45
C ALA A 133 -7.73 -10.49 0.57
N GLY A 134 -7.06 -10.82 -0.53
CA GLY A 134 -7.51 -11.84 -1.46
C GLY A 134 -6.39 -12.45 -2.31
N PRO A 135 -6.70 -13.47 -3.12
CA PRO A 135 -5.74 -13.97 -4.09
C PRO A 135 -5.41 -12.87 -5.09
N ARG A 136 -4.13 -12.71 -5.44
CA ARG A 136 -3.75 -11.87 -6.56
C ARG A 136 -4.32 -12.47 -7.84
N THR A 137 -5.24 -11.77 -8.48
CA THR A 137 -5.65 -12.12 -9.83
C THR A 137 -4.53 -11.69 -10.79
N LYS A 138 -4.07 -12.57 -11.68
CA LYS A 138 -3.26 -12.26 -12.89
C LYS A 138 -1.71 -12.37 -12.90
N LYS A 139 -0.99 -13.10 -12.02
CA LYS A 139 0.39 -13.59 -12.36
C LYS A 139 0.72 -14.97 -11.75
N PRO A 140 1.24 -15.94 -12.53
CA PRO A 140 1.60 -17.27 -12.03
C PRO A 140 2.96 -17.30 -11.31
N GLY A 141 3.10 -18.20 -10.33
CA GLY A 141 4.41 -18.67 -9.83
C GLY A 141 4.83 -18.26 -8.42
N VAL A 142 4.12 -17.34 -7.77
CA VAL A 142 4.37 -16.98 -6.35
C VAL A 142 3.02 -16.86 -5.65
N GLY A 143 2.89 -17.42 -4.45
CA GLY A 143 1.69 -17.34 -3.62
C GLY A 143 1.40 -15.90 -3.19
N CYS A 144 0.91 -15.08 -4.11
CA CYS A 144 0.72 -13.66 -3.86
C CYS A 144 -0.66 -13.38 -3.26
N VAL A 145 -0.69 -12.63 -2.16
CA VAL A 145 -1.89 -11.99 -1.60
C VAL A 145 -1.94 -10.56 -2.11
N GLN A 146 -3.13 -10.11 -2.47
CA GLN A 146 -3.43 -8.71 -2.70
C GLN A 146 -4.20 -8.18 -1.50
N ILE A 147 -3.73 -7.06 -0.94
CA ILE A 147 -4.54 -6.24 -0.03
C ILE A 147 -5.05 -5.06 -0.85
N SER A 148 -6.34 -4.79 -0.73
CA SER A 148 -7.01 -3.68 -1.40
C SER A 148 -7.74 -2.81 -0.40
N ALA A 149 -7.75 -1.51 -0.63
CA ALA A 149 -8.54 -0.54 0.13
C ALA A 149 -8.97 0.62 -0.77
N SER A 150 -10.15 1.18 -0.49
CA SER A 150 -10.70 2.37 -1.15
C SER A 150 -10.97 3.43 -0.07
N LEU A 151 -10.00 4.31 0.13
CA LEU A 151 -10.07 5.38 1.11
C LEU A 151 -10.94 6.49 0.55
N ASN A 152 -12.04 6.83 1.23
CA ASN A 152 -12.81 8.03 0.93
C ASN A 152 -13.01 8.79 2.24
N MET A 153 -12.06 9.65 2.59
CA MET A 153 -12.09 10.43 3.83
C MET A 153 -12.31 11.91 3.50
N GLY A 154 -13.53 12.19 3.02
CA GLY A 154 -14.06 13.53 2.79
C GLY A 154 -15.13 13.89 3.81
#